data_AF-A0A960YY52-F1
#
_entry.id   AF-A0A960YY52-F1
#
_cell.length_a   1.000
_cell.length_b   1.000
_cell.length_c   1.000
_cell.angle_alpha   90.00
_cell.angle_beta   90.00
_cell.angle_gamma   90.00
#
_symmetry.space_group_name_H-M   'P 1'
#
loop_
_entity.id
_entity.type
_entity.pdbx_description
1 polymer ?
#
loop_
_entity_poly.entity_id
_entity_poly.type
_entity_poly.pdbx_seq_one_letter_code
_entity_poly.pdbx_strand_id
1 'polypeptide(L)'
;YTYQKRIKSSELLALEEDEKPIFVNDTIKMQNAEGDFIDIILHYEMEDILDEKKTQFFQEKISSFIYYPIYFRVLNYEKFIGYAYLPAILPNRLKPEIIDLMKEVELKITQVILDSHTVMVEDKQAILNYSENGLQFLIKNKTIAQGIIVKPSFSVDITFKLQPPIRLAIMAKNIYKIEDVYYIGGEIIGATNDPIGLDKYRNSINEQRN
;
A
#
# COMPACT_ATOMS: atom_id res chain seq x y z
N TYR A 1 -23.19 -3.13 -24.32
CA TYR A 1 -22.51 -2.44 -23.21
C TYR A 1 -23.50 -1.51 -22.55
N THR A 2 -24.20 -1.99 -21.52
CA THR A 2 -25.19 -1.17 -20.80
C THR A 2 -24.54 -0.74 -19.50
N TYR A 3 -24.12 0.52 -19.45
CA TYR A 3 -23.59 1.18 -18.27
C TYR A 3 -24.77 1.47 -17.34
N GLN A 4 -25.22 0.47 -16.59
CA GLN A 4 -26.11 0.73 -15.46
C GLN A 4 -25.28 1.37 -14.36
N LYS A 5 -25.58 2.63 -14.08
CA LYS A 5 -25.09 3.41 -12.94
C LYS A 5 -25.42 2.61 -11.68
N ARG A 6 -24.48 1.78 -11.21
CA ARG A 6 -24.59 1.07 -9.92
C ARG A 6 -24.78 2.16 -8.88
N ILE A 7 -25.97 2.24 -8.31
CA ILE A 7 -26.20 2.96 -7.07
C ILE A 7 -25.23 2.32 -6.08
N LYS A 8 -24.22 3.08 -5.63
CA LYS A 8 -23.30 2.63 -4.59
C LYS A 8 -24.16 2.35 -3.36
N SER A 9 -23.93 1.23 -2.67
CA SER A 9 -24.66 0.95 -1.45
C SER A 9 -24.34 2.03 -0.40
N SER A 10 -25.27 2.32 0.51
CA SER A 10 -25.14 3.36 1.55
C SER A 10 -23.85 3.18 2.36
N GLU A 11 -23.44 1.93 2.59
CA GLU A 11 -22.18 1.60 3.24
C GLU A 11 -20.97 2.09 2.43
N LEU A 12 -20.97 1.92 1.10
CA LEU A 12 -19.85 2.35 0.25
C LEU A 12 -19.75 3.89 0.17
N LEU A 13 -20.89 4.58 0.14
CA LEU A 13 -20.90 6.05 0.15
C LEU A 13 -20.33 6.59 1.46
N ALA A 14 -20.78 6.04 2.59
CA ALA A 14 -20.29 6.46 3.90
C ALA A 14 -18.78 6.20 4.05
N LEU A 15 -18.28 5.04 3.59
CA LEU A 15 -16.86 4.71 3.65
C LEU A 15 -15.97 5.64 2.79
N GLU A 16 -16.48 6.10 1.63
CA GLU A 16 -15.74 7.02 0.76
C GLU A 16 -15.72 8.46 1.30
N GLU A 17 -16.74 8.88 2.04
CA GLU A 17 -16.88 10.26 2.54
C GLU A 17 -16.18 10.49 3.88
N ASP A 18 -16.29 9.55 4.82
CA ASP A 18 -15.85 9.75 6.21
C ASP A 18 -14.47 9.15 6.51
N GLU A 19 -13.90 8.37 5.60
CA GLU A 19 -12.60 7.68 5.72
C GLU A 19 -12.45 6.79 6.97
N LYS A 20 -13.58 6.40 7.57
CA LYS A 20 -13.66 5.61 8.80
C LYS A 20 -14.28 4.24 8.57
N PRO A 21 -13.94 3.20 9.35
CA PRO A 21 -14.61 1.91 9.25
C PRO A 21 -16.06 1.97 9.73
N ILE A 22 -16.89 1.09 9.21
CA ILE A 22 -18.20 0.77 9.77
C ILE A 22 -18.04 -0.51 10.59
N PHE A 23 -18.36 -0.50 11.88
CA PHE A 23 -18.34 -1.71 12.69
C PHE A 23 -19.63 -1.85 13.50
N VAL A 24 -20.43 -2.86 13.15
CA VAL A 24 -21.64 -3.26 13.88
C VAL A 24 -21.33 -4.50 14.71
N ASN A 25 -21.35 -4.37 16.04
CA ASN A 25 -21.07 -5.47 16.97
C ASN A 25 -22.33 -6.32 17.28
N ASP A 26 -23.53 -5.77 17.03
CA ASP A 26 -24.78 -6.49 17.14
C ASP A 26 -25.82 -6.10 16.09
N THR A 27 -26.01 -6.95 15.08
CA THR A 27 -27.03 -6.77 14.03
C THR A 27 -28.44 -7.06 14.50
N ILE A 28 -28.64 -7.81 15.60
CA ILE A 28 -29.98 -8.10 16.13
C ILE A 28 -30.51 -6.86 16.85
N LYS A 29 -29.65 -6.22 17.63
CA LYS A 29 -29.98 -4.97 18.34
C LYS A 29 -29.79 -3.74 17.48
N MET A 30 -29.16 -3.88 16.31
CA MET A 30 -28.61 -2.77 15.54
C MET A 30 -27.79 -1.87 16.45
N GLN A 31 -26.60 -2.34 16.82
CA GLN A 31 -25.66 -1.65 17.68
C GLN A 31 -24.30 -1.53 16.99
N ASN A 32 -23.81 -0.30 16.88
CA ASN A 32 -22.43 -0.04 16.45
C ASN A 32 -21.45 -0.41 17.57
N ALA A 33 -20.24 -0.79 17.19
CA ALA A 33 -19.13 -0.88 18.13
C ALA A 33 -18.76 0.51 18.67
N GLU A 34 -18.24 0.56 19.90
CA GLU A 34 -17.68 1.78 20.47
C GLU A 34 -16.34 2.11 19.78
N GLY A 35 -16.13 3.37 19.42
CA GLY A 35 -14.88 3.83 18.81
C GLY A 35 -15.11 4.90 17.74
N ASP A 36 -14.07 5.15 16.96
CA ASP A 36 -14.13 6.08 15.82
C ASP A 36 -14.61 5.32 14.57
N PHE A 37 -15.91 5.04 14.54
CA PHE A 37 -16.59 4.33 13.45
C PHE A 37 -17.74 5.16 12.89
N ILE A 38 -18.08 4.91 11.63
CA ILE A 38 -19.27 5.46 11.01
C ILE A 38 -20.51 4.84 11.66
N ASP A 39 -21.46 5.68 12.06
CA ASP A 39 -22.78 5.22 12.49
C ASP A 39 -23.65 4.87 11.27
N ILE A 40 -23.47 3.65 10.77
CA ILE A 40 -24.22 3.17 9.60
C ILE A 40 -25.71 2.99 9.89
N ILE A 41 -26.09 2.89 11.16
CA ILE A 41 -27.48 2.69 11.57
C ILE A 41 -28.24 3.98 11.35
N LEU A 42 -27.66 5.12 11.74
CA LEU A 42 -28.21 6.43 11.41
C LEU A 42 -28.37 6.61 9.89
N HIS A 43 -27.44 6.11 9.09
CA HIS A 43 -27.55 6.18 7.62
C HIS A 43 -28.73 5.34 7.11
N TYR A 44 -28.90 4.13 7.62
CA TYR A 44 -30.05 3.29 7.26
C TYR A 44 -31.39 3.89 7.72
N GLU A 45 -31.42 4.61 8.84
CA GLU A 45 -32.60 5.35 9.31
C GLU A 45 -32.92 6.54 8.39
N MET A 46 -31.90 7.32 8.03
CA MET A 46 -32.05 8.47 7.13
C MET A 46 -32.51 8.07 5.73
N GLU A 47 -32.13 6.87 5.27
CA GLU A 47 -32.54 6.31 3.99
C GLU A 47 -33.83 5.48 4.07
N ASP A 48 -34.44 5.32 5.25
CA ASP A 48 -35.66 4.52 5.48
C ASP A 48 -35.52 3.03 5.07
N ILE A 49 -34.33 2.46 5.24
CA ILE A 49 -34.00 1.05 4.90
C ILE A 49 -33.60 0.20 6.11
N LEU A 50 -33.68 0.74 7.33
CA LEU A 50 -33.23 0.06 8.54
C LEU A 50 -33.89 -1.31 8.76
N ASP A 51 -35.21 -1.40 8.60
CA ASP A 51 -35.95 -2.63 8.85
C ASP A 51 -35.75 -3.68 7.76
N GLU A 52 -35.50 -3.25 6.52
CA GLU A 52 -35.06 -4.13 5.43
C GLU A 52 -33.70 -4.74 5.78
N LYS A 53 -32.74 -3.92 6.22
CA LYS A 53 -31.39 -4.38 6.62
C LYS A 53 -31.43 -5.33 7.81
N LYS A 54 -32.24 -5.04 8.85
CA LYS A 54 -32.46 -5.97 9.98
C LYS A 54 -32.95 -7.33 9.49
N THR A 55 -33.93 -7.33 8.59
CA THR A 55 -34.51 -8.56 8.02
C THR A 55 -33.45 -9.31 7.22
N GLN A 56 -32.67 -8.61 6.39
CA GLN A 56 -31.56 -9.18 5.64
C GLN A 56 -30.52 -9.85 6.56
N PHE A 57 -30.01 -9.12 7.57
CA PHE A 57 -29.00 -9.66 8.49
C PHE A 57 -29.52 -10.86 9.27
N PHE A 58 -30.79 -10.85 9.66
CA PHE A 58 -31.43 -11.99 10.31
C PHE A 58 -31.50 -13.22 9.40
N GLN A 59 -31.91 -13.04 8.14
CA GLN A 59 -31.98 -14.13 7.14
C GLN A 59 -30.59 -14.72 6.85
N GLU A 60 -29.57 -13.85 6.73
CA GLU A 60 -28.18 -14.23 6.50
C GLU A 60 -27.47 -14.75 7.77
N LYS A 61 -28.14 -14.69 8.93
CA LYS A 61 -27.60 -15.07 10.25
C LYS A 61 -26.32 -14.31 10.62
N ILE A 62 -26.13 -13.12 10.07
CA ILE A 62 -25.03 -12.24 10.42
C ILE A 62 -25.30 -11.70 11.81
N SER A 63 -24.35 -11.85 12.72
CA SER A 63 -24.45 -11.36 14.11
C SER A 63 -23.75 -10.02 14.31
N SER A 64 -22.71 -9.76 13.53
CA SER A 64 -21.84 -8.59 13.57
C SER A 64 -21.07 -8.54 12.26
N PHE A 65 -20.63 -7.36 11.85
CA PHE A 65 -19.84 -7.20 10.65
C PHE A 65 -18.98 -5.95 10.71
N ILE A 66 -17.92 -5.95 9.93
CA ILE A 66 -17.09 -4.77 9.68
C ILE A 66 -16.98 -4.52 8.18
N TYR A 67 -17.14 -3.26 7.79
CA TYR A 67 -16.58 -2.74 6.55
C TYR A 67 -15.37 -1.87 6.90
N TYR A 68 -14.21 -2.26 6.40
CA TYR A 68 -12.97 -1.53 6.61
C TYR A 68 -12.52 -0.89 5.29
N PRO A 69 -12.42 0.44 5.21
CA PRO A 69 -12.00 1.11 3.98
C PRO A 69 -10.51 0.85 3.75
N ILE A 70 -10.15 0.51 2.53
CA ILE A 70 -8.78 0.20 2.14
C ILE A 70 -8.25 1.37 1.32
N TYR A 71 -7.19 1.98 1.84
CA TYR A 71 -6.47 3.04 1.15
C TYR A 71 -5.14 2.54 0.64
N PHE A 72 -4.84 2.88 -0.61
CA PHE A 72 -3.48 2.80 -1.12
C PHE A 72 -2.74 4.07 -0.72
N ARG A 73 -1.78 3.92 0.21
CA ARG A 73 -1.00 5.03 0.77
C ARG A 73 0.48 4.86 0.41
N VAL A 74 1.04 5.81 -0.35
CA VAL A 74 2.47 5.86 -0.71
C VAL A 74 2.95 7.31 -0.69
N LEU A 75 3.94 7.61 0.15
CA LEU A 75 4.50 8.96 0.34
C LEU A 75 3.39 10.01 0.60
N ASN A 76 3.08 10.82 -0.41
CA ASN A 76 2.11 11.92 -0.38
C ASN A 76 0.87 11.62 -1.25
N TYR A 77 0.68 10.36 -1.63
CA TYR A 77 -0.45 9.91 -2.42
C TYR A 77 -1.28 8.95 -1.58
N GLU A 78 -2.54 9.32 -1.39
CA GLU A 78 -3.55 8.51 -0.73
C GLU A 78 -4.75 8.40 -1.67
N LYS A 79 -5.22 7.17 -1.85
CA LYS A 79 -6.40 6.90 -2.66
C LYS A 79 -7.20 5.75 -2.08
N PHE A 80 -8.50 5.96 -1.89
CA PHE A 80 -9.45 4.89 -1.63
C PHE A 80 -9.48 3.91 -2.81
N ILE A 81 -9.20 2.63 -2.55
CA ILE A 81 -9.17 1.58 -3.57
C ILE A 81 -10.28 0.54 -3.41
N GLY A 82 -11.01 0.57 -2.29
CA GLY A 82 -12.13 -0.32 -2.01
C GLY A 82 -12.29 -0.55 -0.51
N TYR A 83 -12.96 -1.63 -0.15
CA TYR A 83 -13.19 -1.99 1.25
C TYR A 83 -13.04 -3.50 1.46
N ALA A 84 -12.65 -3.89 2.67
CA ALA A 84 -12.78 -5.27 3.16
C ALA A 84 -14.11 -5.41 3.90
N TYR A 85 -14.88 -6.43 3.56
CA TYR A 85 -16.08 -6.81 4.29
C TYR A 85 -15.83 -8.13 5.02
N LEU A 86 -16.08 -8.14 6.33
CA LEU A 86 -16.04 -9.35 7.12
C LEU A 86 -17.30 -9.46 7.99
N PRO A 87 -18.18 -10.43 7.70
CA PRO A 87 -19.27 -10.79 8.60
C PRO A 87 -18.87 -11.90 9.57
N ALA A 88 -19.41 -11.85 10.78
CA ALA A 88 -19.49 -13.02 11.65
C ALA A 88 -20.90 -13.61 11.60
N ILE A 89 -20.96 -14.95 11.58
CA ILE A 89 -22.21 -15.70 11.58
C ILE A 89 -22.51 -16.17 13.00
N LEU A 90 -23.79 -16.14 13.37
CA LEU A 90 -24.26 -16.64 14.67
C LEU A 90 -23.77 -18.07 14.95
N PRO A 91 -23.37 -18.38 16.21
CA PRO A 91 -23.46 -17.53 17.40
C PRO A 91 -22.23 -16.64 17.65
N ASN A 92 -21.22 -16.70 16.78
CA ASN A 92 -19.98 -15.94 16.95
C ASN A 92 -20.21 -14.46 16.73
N ARG A 93 -19.39 -13.60 17.32
CA ARG A 93 -19.36 -12.16 17.04
C ARG A 93 -17.93 -11.71 16.81
N LEU A 94 -17.74 -10.72 15.95
CA LEU A 94 -16.45 -10.03 15.81
C LEU A 94 -16.13 -9.31 17.11
N LYS A 95 -14.85 -9.27 17.44
CA LYS A 95 -14.32 -8.52 18.58
C LYS A 95 -13.53 -7.31 18.09
N PRO A 96 -13.35 -6.25 18.90
CA PRO A 96 -12.62 -5.04 18.50
C PRO A 96 -11.21 -5.27 17.97
N GLU A 97 -10.52 -6.35 18.39
CA GLU A 97 -9.19 -6.70 17.88
C GLU A 97 -9.17 -7.01 16.37
N ILE A 98 -10.34 -7.18 15.74
CA ILE A 98 -10.44 -7.34 14.29
C ILE A 98 -9.89 -6.13 13.52
N ILE A 99 -9.88 -4.94 14.13
CA ILE A 99 -9.35 -3.72 13.50
C ILE A 99 -7.87 -3.85 13.19
N ASP A 100 -7.09 -4.42 14.10
CA ASP A 100 -5.65 -4.58 13.87
C ASP A 100 -5.38 -5.62 12.77
N LEU A 101 -6.21 -6.67 12.69
CA LEU A 101 -6.18 -7.59 11.57
C LEU A 101 -6.51 -6.89 10.24
N MET A 102 -7.51 -6.00 10.20
CA MET A 102 -7.86 -5.27 8.98
C MET A 102 -6.75 -4.32 8.54
N LYS A 103 -6.05 -3.66 9.47
CA LYS A 103 -4.84 -2.88 9.17
C LYS A 103 -3.75 -3.73 8.53
N GLU A 104 -3.50 -4.93 9.06
CA GLU A 104 -2.55 -5.86 8.44
C GLU A 104 -2.97 -6.29 7.03
N VAL A 105 -4.27 -6.48 6.79
CA VAL A 105 -4.81 -6.79 5.47
C VAL A 105 -4.58 -5.63 4.49
N GLU A 106 -4.85 -4.38 4.90
CA GLU A 106 -4.56 -3.20 4.08
C GLU A 106 -3.06 -3.12 3.70
N LEU A 107 -2.16 -3.35 4.66
CA LEU A 107 -0.72 -3.37 4.40
C LEU A 107 -0.33 -4.45 3.38
N LYS A 108 -0.88 -5.66 3.52
CA LYS A 108 -0.64 -6.77 2.58
C LYS A 108 -1.16 -6.44 1.19
N ILE A 109 -2.36 -5.86 1.08
CA ILE A 109 -2.94 -5.44 -0.21
C ILE A 109 -2.07 -4.37 -0.86
N THR A 110 -1.64 -3.36 -0.09
CA THR A 110 -0.74 -2.31 -0.57
C THR A 110 0.57 -2.92 -1.09
N GLN A 111 1.16 -3.88 -0.37
CA GLN A 111 2.37 -4.56 -0.80
C GLN A 111 2.15 -5.34 -2.11
N VAL A 112 1.06 -6.10 -2.23
CA VAL A 112 0.73 -6.86 -3.45
C VAL A 112 0.53 -5.92 -4.64
N ILE A 113 -0.14 -4.78 -4.45
CA ILE A 113 -0.27 -3.77 -5.48
C ILE A 113 1.11 -3.24 -5.87
N LEU A 114 1.96 -2.89 -4.91
CA LEU A 114 3.33 -2.41 -5.18
C LEU A 114 4.21 -3.45 -5.88
N ASP A 115 4.04 -4.72 -5.57
CA ASP A 115 4.79 -5.83 -6.16
C ASP A 115 4.32 -6.10 -7.58
N SER A 116 3.00 -6.14 -7.82
CA SER A 116 2.41 -6.34 -9.15
C SER A 116 2.76 -5.23 -10.15
N HIS A 117 3.09 -4.03 -9.66
CA HIS A 117 3.55 -2.90 -10.49
C HIS A 117 5.08 -2.79 -10.55
N THR A 118 5.83 -3.81 -10.10
CA THR A 118 7.29 -3.81 -10.23
C THR A 118 7.67 -4.10 -11.67
N VAL A 119 8.21 -3.10 -12.36
CA VAL A 119 8.74 -3.24 -13.72
C VAL A 119 10.24 -3.48 -13.64
N MET A 120 10.68 -4.62 -14.15
CA MET A 120 12.11 -4.86 -14.38
C MET A 120 12.53 -4.10 -15.63
N VAL A 121 13.52 -3.22 -15.49
CA VAL A 121 14.11 -2.48 -16.61
C VAL A 121 15.58 -2.88 -16.73
N GLU A 122 15.97 -3.42 -17.88
CA GLU A 122 17.35 -3.89 -18.13
C GLU A 122 18.30 -2.77 -18.62
N ASP A 123 17.82 -1.53 -18.70
CA ASP A 123 18.55 -0.39 -19.23
C ASP A 123 19.59 0.14 -18.23
N LYS A 124 20.87 0.11 -18.62
CA LYS A 124 21.99 0.49 -17.76
C LYS A 124 22.05 2.00 -17.54
N GLN A 125 21.98 2.41 -16.28
CA GLN A 125 22.16 3.81 -15.88
C GLN A 125 23.54 4.02 -15.25
N ALA A 126 24.06 5.24 -15.34
CA ALA A 126 25.38 5.56 -14.79
C ALA A 126 25.28 5.89 -13.29
N ILE A 127 26.25 5.42 -12.52
CA ILE A 127 26.47 5.86 -11.13
C ILE A 127 27.53 6.96 -11.19
N LEU A 128 27.15 8.16 -10.74
CA LEU A 128 28.04 9.33 -10.70
C LEU A 128 28.91 9.35 -9.47
N ASN A 129 28.36 8.91 -8.34
CA ASN A 129 29.03 8.90 -7.06
C ASN A 129 28.51 7.75 -6.19
N TYR A 130 29.36 7.26 -5.29
CA TYR A 130 29.04 6.18 -4.38
C TYR A 130 29.77 6.36 -3.04
N SER A 131 29.11 5.90 -1.98
CA SER A 131 29.60 5.88 -0.62
C SER A 131 29.07 4.63 0.08
N GLU A 132 29.56 4.33 1.28
CA GLU A 132 29.12 3.15 2.03
C GLU A 132 27.60 3.07 2.25
N ASN A 133 26.93 4.22 2.33
CA ASN A 133 25.51 4.32 2.68
C ASN A 133 24.63 4.89 1.56
N GLY A 134 25.20 5.25 0.41
CA GLY A 134 24.44 5.96 -0.60
C GLY A 134 25.09 6.06 -1.96
N LEU A 135 24.25 6.26 -2.97
CA LEU A 135 24.60 6.27 -4.38
C LEU A 135 23.99 7.50 -5.04
N GLN A 136 24.68 8.03 -6.04
CA GLN A 136 24.16 9.05 -6.92
C GLN A 136 24.08 8.51 -8.34
N PHE A 137 22.89 8.52 -8.90
CA PHE A 137 22.58 8.01 -10.23
C PHE A 137 22.37 9.15 -11.22
N LEU A 138 22.77 8.90 -12.46
CA LEU A 138 22.36 9.65 -13.64
C LEU A 138 21.41 8.76 -14.45
N ILE A 139 20.13 9.12 -14.46
CA ILE A 139 19.06 8.38 -15.11
C ILE A 139 18.63 9.15 -16.37
N LYS A 140 18.85 8.53 -17.54
CA LYS A 140 18.39 9.08 -18.84
C LYS A 140 17.05 8.51 -19.27
N ASN A 141 16.73 7.32 -18.78
CA ASN A 141 15.51 6.62 -19.13
C ASN A 141 14.31 7.25 -18.43
N LYS A 142 13.38 7.82 -19.20
CA LYS A 142 12.19 8.50 -18.67
C LYS A 142 11.28 7.54 -17.89
N THR A 143 11.18 6.28 -18.30
CA THR A 143 10.38 5.26 -17.61
C THR A 143 10.97 4.93 -16.25
N ILE A 144 12.29 4.73 -16.15
CA ILE A 144 12.97 4.51 -14.86
C ILE A 144 12.78 5.72 -13.95
N ALA A 145 13.01 6.93 -14.48
CA ALA A 145 12.87 8.16 -13.69
C ALA A 145 11.45 8.32 -13.15
N GLN A 146 10.42 8.14 -13.99
CA GLN A 146 9.02 8.18 -13.56
C GLN A 146 8.70 7.09 -12.54
N GLY A 147 9.21 5.87 -12.76
CA GLY A 147 9.07 4.77 -11.80
C GLY A 147 9.62 5.14 -10.42
N ILE A 148 10.82 5.72 -10.35
CA ILE A 148 11.45 6.13 -9.08
C ILE A 148 10.72 7.32 -8.45
N ILE A 149 10.20 8.26 -9.24
CA ILE A 149 9.40 9.39 -8.73
C ILE A 149 8.12 8.89 -8.04
N VAL A 150 7.47 7.87 -8.59
CA VAL A 150 6.24 7.29 -8.03
C VAL A 150 6.55 6.32 -6.88
N LYS A 151 7.57 5.48 -7.03
CA LYS A 151 8.04 4.50 -6.06
C LYS A 151 9.52 4.77 -5.75
N PRO A 152 9.84 5.56 -4.71
CA PRO A 152 11.21 5.95 -4.39
C PRO A 152 12.07 4.77 -3.90
N SER A 153 11.46 3.62 -3.58
CA SER A 153 12.15 2.39 -3.25
C SER A 153 12.31 1.49 -4.47
N PHE A 154 13.55 1.11 -4.77
CA PHE A 154 13.85 0.24 -5.90
C PHE A 154 15.06 -0.65 -5.60
N SER A 155 15.14 -1.79 -6.28
CA SER A 155 16.34 -2.62 -6.29
C SER A 155 17.16 -2.34 -7.54
N VAL A 156 18.48 -2.32 -7.40
CA VAL A 156 19.41 -2.10 -8.51
C VAL A 156 20.55 -3.11 -8.45
N ASP A 157 20.97 -3.60 -9.61
CA ASP A 157 22.17 -4.41 -9.76
C ASP A 157 23.34 -3.51 -10.12
N ILE A 158 24.28 -3.34 -9.18
CA ILE A 158 25.46 -2.52 -9.35
C ILE A 158 26.60 -3.39 -9.83
N THR A 159 27.18 -3.05 -10.97
CA THR A 159 28.34 -3.75 -11.51
C THR A 159 29.57 -2.87 -11.41
N PHE A 160 30.51 -3.24 -10.55
CA PHE A 160 31.86 -2.67 -10.58
C PHE A 160 32.70 -3.38 -11.65
N LYS A 161 33.74 -2.71 -12.13
CA LYS A 161 34.62 -3.28 -13.16
C LYS A 161 35.26 -4.57 -12.66
N LEU A 162 35.11 -5.65 -13.43
CA LEU A 162 35.64 -7.00 -13.13
C LEU A 162 35.04 -7.69 -11.89
N GLN A 163 33.93 -7.19 -11.35
CA GLN A 163 33.23 -7.79 -10.21
C GLN A 163 31.83 -8.28 -10.62
N PRO A 164 31.30 -9.33 -9.98
CA PRO A 164 29.92 -9.74 -10.20
C PRO A 164 28.95 -8.62 -9.79
N PRO A 165 27.76 -8.53 -10.42
CA PRO A 165 26.75 -7.57 -10.01
C PRO A 165 26.32 -7.77 -8.55
N ILE A 166 26.15 -6.66 -7.83
CA ILE A 166 25.71 -6.62 -6.43
C ILE A 166 24.32 -6.00 -6.39
N ARG A 167 23.33 -6.75 -5.92
CA ARG A 167 21.95 -6.28 -5.80
C ARG A 167 21.74 -5.52 -4.50
N LEU A 168 21.39 -4.24 -4.60
CA LEU A 168 21.08 -3.39 -3.45
C LEU A 168 19.63 -2.91 -3.49
N ALA A 169 19.06 -2.73 -2.29
CA ALA A 169 17.81 -2.02 -2.09
C ALA A 169 18.12 -0.56 -1.79
N ILE A 170 17.54 0.34 -2.58
CA ILE A 170 17.80 1.78 -2.54
C ILE A 170 16.51 2.54 -2.26
N MET A 171 16.58 3.55 -1.41
CA MET A 171 15.53 4.55 -1.21
C MET A 171 15.99 5.90 -1.75
N ALA A 172 15.36 6.41 -2.80
CA ALA A 172 15.59 7.76 -3.31
C ALA A 172 15.26 8.80 -2.24
N LYS A 173 16.20 9.70 -1.96
CA LYS A 173 16.06 10.81 -1.00
C LYS A 173 15.96 12.16 -1.67
N ASN A 174 16.61 12.32 -2.82
CA ASN A 174 16.55 13.52 -3.63
C ASN A 174 16.49 13.15 -5.10
N ILE A 175 15.66 13.88 -5.84
CA ILE A 175 15.48 13.75 -7.28
C ILE A 175 15.51 15.16 -7.85
N TYR A 176 16.41 15.42 -8.78
CA TYR A 176 16.44 16.68 -9.52
C TYR A 176 16.60 16.42 -11.02
N LYS A 177 16.05 17.32 -11.83
CA LYS A 177 16.05 17.21 -13.29
C LYS A 177 16.81 18.38 -13.88
N ILE A 178 17.76 18.09 -14.77
CA ILE A 178 18.44 19.09 -15.58
C ILE A 178 18.24 18.66 -17.03
N GLU A 179 17.60 19.50 -17.83
CA GLU A 179 17.18 19.18 -19.20
C GLU A 179 16.36 17.88 -19.25
N ASP A 180 16.81 16.86 -19.97
CA ASP A 180 16.16 15.54 -20.09
C ASP A 180 16.80 14.45 -19.20
N VAL A 181 17.68 14.83 -18.27
CA VAL A 181 18.40 13.90 -17.40
C VAL A 181 17.96 14.08 -15.95
N TYR A 182 17.68 12.96 -15.28
CA TYR A 182 17.36 12.92 -13.86
C TYR A 182 18.58 12.50 -13.07
N TYR A 183 18.79 13.19 -11.96
CA TYR A 183 19.84 12.89 -11.00
C TYR A 183 19.16 12.50 -9.69
N ILE A 184 19.51 11.32 -9.20
CA ILE A 184 18.85 10.71 -8.05
C ILE A 184 19.92 10.37 -7.03
N GLY A 185 19.83 10.89 -5.82
CA GLY A 185 20.59 10.37 -4.70
C GLY A 185 19.73 9.40 -3.90
N GLY A 186 20.28 8.21 -3.69
CA GLY A 186 19.64 7.12 -2.98
C GLY A 186 20.42 6.75 -1.73
N GLU A 187 19.70 6.47 -0.65
CA GLU A 187 20.21 5.78 0.53
C GLU A 187 20.14 4.27 0.30
N ILE A 188 21.21 3.55 0.65
CA ILE A 188 21.20 2.09 0.64
C ILE A 188 20.49 1.63 1.91
N ILE A 189 19.31 1.04 1.74
CA ILE A 189 18.48 0.56 2.85
C ILE A 189 18.63 -0.94 3.12
N GLY A 190 19.35 -1.65 2.24
CA GLY A 190 19.56 -3.08 2.36
C GLY A 190 20.22 -3.71 1.15
N ALA A 191 20.40 -5.02 1.22
CA ALA A 191 20.64 -5.87 0.05
C ALA A 191 19.40 -6.75 -0.18
N THR A 192 18.94 -6.84 -1.42
CA THR A 192 17.76 -7.66 -1.74
C THR A 192 18.22 -9.08 -2.11
N ASN A 193 17.74 -10.08 -1.38
CA ASN A 193 18.02 -11.51 -1.61
C ASN A 193 19.50 -11.96 -1.49
N ASP A 194 20.40 -11.11 -0.97
CA ASP A 194 21.78 -11.47 -0.62
C ASP A 194 22.14 -10.87 0.75
N PRO A 195 22.11 -11.66 1.85
CA PRO A 195 22.45 -11.20 3.19
C PRO A 195 23.86 -10.60 3.31
N ILE A 196 24.78 -10.97 2.41
CA ILE A 196 26.19 -10.53 2.39
C ILE A 196 26.40 -9.43 1.32
N GLY A 197 25.36 -9.06 0.57
CA GLY A 197 25.45 -8.10 -0.54
C GLY A 197 25.94 -6.72 -0.10
N LEU A 198 25.54 -6.27 1.10
CA LEU A 198 26.01 -5.03 1.71
C LEU A 198 27.51 -5.07 2.03
N ASP A 199 27.99 -6.18 2.58
CA ASP A 199 29.42 -6.33 2.92
C ASP A 199 30.28 -6.42 1.67
N LYS A 200 29.81 -7.15 0.63
CA LYS A 200 30.46 -7.17 -0.68
C LYS A 200 30.56 -5.76 -1.26
N TYR A 201 29.47 -4.99 -1.22
CA TYR A 201 29.47 -3.61 -1.71
C TYR A 201 30.47 -2.73 -0.97
N ARG A 202 30.49 -2.80 0.37
CA ARG A 202 31.45 -2.04 1.19
C ARG A 202 32.90 -2.42 0.88
N ASN A 203 33.17 -3.72 0.72
CA ASN A 203 34.50 -4.19 0.32
C ASN A 203 34.89 -3.69 -1.07
N SER A 204 33.97 -3.76 -2.05
CA SER A 204 34.17 -3.22 -3.39
C SER A 204 34.50 -1.73 -3.37
N ILE A 205 33.82 -0.92 -2.55
CA ILE A 205 34.15 0.51 -2.42
C ILE A 205 35.58 0.70 -1.91
N ASN A 206 35.97 -0.05 -0.88
CA ASN A 206 37.30 0.06 -0.27
C ASN A 206 38.41 -0.33 -1.25
N GLU A 207 38.19 -1.36 -2.08
CA GLU A 207 39.11 -1.75 -3.15
C GLU A 207 39.25 -0.69 -4.25
N GLN A 208 38.18 0.04 -4.57
CA GLN A 208 38.21 1.10 -5.60
C GLN A 208 38.81 2.42 -5.10
N ARG A 209 39.01 2.58 -3.78
CA ARG A 209 39.62 3.76 -3.15
C ARG A 209 41.14 3.62 -2.96
N ASN A 210 41.67 2.40 -3.04
CA ASN A 210 43.10 2.10 -2.97
C ASN A 210 43.71 2.00 -4.38
#